data_AF-A0A832EXD7-F1
#
_entry.id   AF-A0A832EXD7-F1
#
_cell.length_a   1.000
_cell.length_b   1.000
_cell.length_c   1.000
_cell.angle_alpha   90.00
_cell.angle_beta   90.00
_cell.angle_gamma   90.00
#
_symmetry.space_group_name_H-M   'P 1'
#
loop_
_entity.id
_entity.type
_entity.pdbx_description
1 polymer ?
#
loop_
_entity_poly.entity_id
_entity_poly.type
_entity_poly.pdbx_seq_one_letter_code
_entity_poly.pdbx_strand_id
1 'polypeptide(L)'
;DERVKAALLFGSGILLAVLSILTFKDVIKKNVSLSQLKLKTHHMSIITGFTMSFTNPLMIVFWIVYVQFSYDIGVIPHYNPIFLLTFVLFSGLGLLTYLLLIAKILHHARKSFSKEFIKKINIVLSFILAGFSVYFLIRSLQLFKLVM
;
A
#
# COMPACT_ATOMS: atom_id res chain seq x y z
N ASP A 1 -19.42 13.35 0.10
CA ASP A 1 -19.72 13.82 1.46
C ASP A 1 -18.42 13.96 2.24
N GLU A 2 -18.13 15.14 2.78
CA GLU A 2 -16.86 15.44 3.45
C GLU A 2 -16.72 14.71 4.79
N ARG A 3 -17.83 14.39 5.46
CA ARG A 3 -17.85 13.56 6.68
C ARG A 3 -17.36 12.14 6.42
N VAL A 4 -17.80 11.57 5.30
CA VAL A 4 -17.38 10.23 4.87
C VAL A 4 -15.89 10.21 4.51
N LYS A 5 -15.39 11.24 3.82
CA LYS A 5 -13.95 11.39 3.54
C LYS A 5 -13.14 11.50 4.83
N ALA A 6 -13.58 12.29 5.79
CA ALA A 6 -12.92 12.46 7.09
C ALA A 6 -12.85 11.14 7.87
N ALA A 7 -13.95 10.39 7.92
CA ALA A 7 -14.03 9.09 8.58
C ALA A 7 -13.12 8.04 7.92
N LEU A 8 -13.09 8.00 6.59
CA LEU A 8 -12.20 7.11 5.82
C LEU A 8 -10.72 7.41 6.11
N LEU A 9 -10.33 8.69 6.09
CA LEU A 9 -8.96 9.10 6.40
C LEU A 9 -8.57 8.76 7.84
N PHE A 10 -9.49 8.91 8.80
CA PHE A 10 -9.26 8.52 10.20
C PHE A 10 -8.98 7.02 10.34
N GLY A 11 -9.86 6.20 9.76
CA GLY A 11 -9.71 4.74 9.79
C GLY A 11 -8.43 4.28 9.11
N SER A 12 -8.07 4.92 8.00
CA SER A 12 -6.82 4.68 7.27
C SER A 12 -5.59 5.01 8.12
N GLY A 13 -5.62 6.15 8.84
CA GLY A 13 -4.56 6.56 9.76
C GLY A 13 -4.35 5.54 10.90
N ILE A 14 -5.43 5.05 11.51
CA ILE A 14 -5.36 4.03 12.57
C ILE A 14 -4.81 2.71 12.03
N LEU A 15 -5.30 2.23 10.89
CA LEU A 15 -4.83 0.99 10.27
C LEU A 15 -3.33 1.05 9.98
N LEU A 16 -2.84 2.17 9.43
CA LEU A 16 -1.41 2.37 9.16
C LEU A 16 -0.57 2.44 10.44
N ALA A 17 -1.10 3.03 11.52
CA ALA A 17 -0.42 3.03 12.82
C ALA A 17 -0.24 1.59 13.35
N VAL A 18 -1.31 0.79 13.30
CA VAL A 18 -1.25 -0.62 13.73
C VAL A 18 -0.25 -1.40 12.87
N LEU A 19 -0.29 -1.23 11.54
CA LEU A 19 0.63 -1.91 10.64
C LEU A 19 2.10 -1.50 10.86
N SER A 20 2.35 -0.21 11.12
CA SER A 20 3.67 0.30 11.46
C SER A 20 4.19 -0.35 12.75
N ILE A 21 3.36 -0.46 13.78
CA ILE A 21 3.72 -1.10 15.04
C ILE A 21 3.99 -2.60 14.85
N LEU A 22 3.15 -3.29 14.07
CA LEU A 22 3.32 -4.73 13.78
C LEU A 22 4.62 -4.99 13.02
N THR A 23 4.89 -4.23 11.95
CA THR A 23 6.14 -4.34 11.18
C THR A 23 7.36 -4.04 12.03
N PHE A 24 7.29 -3.05 12.92
CA PHE A 24 8.37 -2.72 13.84
C PHE A 24 8.60 -3.83 14.89
N LYS A 25 7.52 -4.41 15.42
CA LYS A 25 7.58 -5.58 16.32
C LYS A 25 8.21 -6.79 15.64
N ASP A 26 7.91 -7.05 14.38
CA ASP A 26 8.48 -8.16 13.61
C ASP A 26 9.98 -7.98 13.37
N VAL A 27 10.43 -6.74 13.14
CA VAL A 27 11.85 -6.38 13.09
C VAL A 27 12.57 -6.67 14.41
N ILE A 28 11.93 -6.33 15.54
CA ILE A 28 12.51 -6.51 16.89
C ILE A 28 12.57 -7.99 17.28
N LYS A 29 11.52 -8.76 17.03
CA LYS A 29 11.44 -10.17 17.41
C LYS A 29 12.43 -11.08 16.66
N LYS A 30 13.21 -10.56 15.70
CA LYS A 30 14.09 -11.33 14.79
C LYS A 30 13.37 -12.49 14.07
N ASN A 31 12.04 -12.55 14.12
CA ASN A 31 11.21 -13.52 13.43
C ASN A 31 11.01 -13.10 11.98
N VAL A 32 12.10 -12.78 11.28
CA VAL A 32 12.12 -12.96 9.84
C VAL A 32 12.31 -14.46 9.63
N SER A 33 11.30 -15.24 10.02
CA SER A 33 11.21 -16.59 9.52
C SER A 33 11.00 -16.40 8.02
N LEU A 34 12.03 -16.75 7.23
CA LEU A 34 11.75 -17.34 5.93
C LEU A 34 11.03 -18.66 6.24
N SER A 35 9.79 -18.58 6.71
CA SER A 35 8.93 -19.72 6.84
C SER A 35 8.98 -20.37 5.47
N GLN A 36 9.32 -21.64 5.46
CA GLN A 36 9.50 -22.43 4.27
C GLN A 36 8.27 -22.20 3.39
N LEU A 37 8.42 -21.35 2.37
CA LEU A 37 7.45 -21.15 1.32
C LEU A 37 7.41 -22.49 0.60
N LYS A 38 6.62 -23.43 1.13
CA LYS A 38 6.20 -24.63 0.41
C LYS A 38 5.63 -24.07 -0.88
N LEU A 39 6.33 -24.32 -1.99
CA LEU A 39 5.89 -23.98 -3.33
C LEU A 39 4.51 -24.61 -3.53
N LYS A 40 3.44 -23.87 -3.20
CA LYS A 40 2.15 -24.12 -3.82
C LYS A 40 2.36 -23.79 -5.29
N THR A 41 1.83 -24.65 -6.14
CA THR A 41 1.91 -24.57 -7.60
C THR A 41 1.86 -23.13 -8.12
N HIS A 42 2.72 -22.82 -9.10
CA HIS A 42 2.99 -21.46 -9.61
C HIS A 42 1.72 -20.62 -9.82
N HIS A 43 0.65 -21.20 -10.38
CA HIS A 43 -0.61 -20.50 -10.61
C HIS A 43 -1.41 -20.17 -9.33
N MET A 44 -1.37 -21.04 -8.32
CA MET A 44 -2.05 -20.79 -7.04
C MET A 44 -1.35 -19.71 -6.23
N SER A 45 -0.03 -19.53 -6.39
CA SER A 45 0.69 -18.44 -5.74
C SER A 45 0.28 -17.07 -6.28
N ILE A 46 0.03 -16.96 -7.60
CA ILE A 46 -0.46 -15.74 -8.25
C ILE A 46 -1.88 -15.42 -7.80
N ILE A 47 -2.79 -16.40 -7.83
CA ILE A 47 -4.19 -16.21 -7.41
C ILE A 47 -4.24 -15.84 -5.92
N THR A 48 -3.47 -16.51 -5.07
CA THR A 48 -3.44 -16.20 -3.63
C THR A 48 -2.92 -14.79 -3.38
N GLY A 49 -1.84 -14.37 -4.06
CA GLY A 49 -1.30 -13.01 -3.93
C GLY A 49 -2.25 -11.94 -4.47
N PHE A 50 -2.94 -12.21 -5.58
CA PHE A 50 -3.94 -11.33 -6.16
C PHE A 50 -5.15 -11.19 -5.23
N THR A 51 -5.73 -12.31 -4.77
CA THR A 51 -6.85 -12.30 -3.83
C THR A 51 -6.47 -11.61 -2.53
N MET A 52 -5.29 -11.88 -1.97
CA MET A 52 -4.81 -11.23 -0.75
C MET A 52 -4.64 -9.73 -0.94
N SER A 53 -4.22 -9.26 -2.12
CA SER A 53 -4.09 -7.82 -2.41
C SER A 53 -5.45 -7.17 -2.64
N PHE A 54 -6.38 -7.86 -3.31
CA PHE A 54 -7.72 -7.35 -3.61
C PHE A 54 -8.61 -7.30 -2.37
N THR A 55 -8.50 -8.28 -1.47
CA THR A 55 -9.25 -8.33 -0.21
C THR A 55 -8.57 -7.57 0.93
N ASN A 56 -7.33 -7.10 0.76
CA ASN A 56 -6.64 -6.31 1.78
C ASN A 56 -7.31 -4.94 1.91
N PRO A 57 -7.95 -4.63 3.05
CA PRO A 57 -8.63 -3.35 3.27
C PRO A 57 -7.68 -2.15 3.07
N LEU A 58 -6.39 -2.34 3.38
CA LEU A 58 -5.37 -1.33 3.20
C LEU A 58 -5.08 -1.02 1.73
N MET A 59 -5.18 -2.02 0.83
CA MET A 59 -4.99 -1.82 -0.60
C MET A 59 -6.18 -1.06 -1.21
N ILE A 60 -7.39 -1.37 -0.74
CA ILE A 60 -8.61 -0.64 -1.12
C ILE A 60 -8.51 0.82 -0.66
N VAL A 61 -8.12 1.04 0.59
CA VAL A 61 -7.85 2.38 1.15
C VAL A 61 -6.77 3.10 0.33
N PHE A 62 -5.69 2.41 -0.03
CA PHE A 62 -4.61 3.00 -0.82
C PHE A 62 -5.09 3.46 -2.20
N TRP A 63 -5.96 2.70 -2.86
CA TRP A 63 -6.58 3.12 -4.12
C TRP A 63 -7.47 4.37 -3.96
N ILE A 64 -8.23 4.47 -2.87
CA ILE A 64 -9.06 5.66 -2.59
C ILE A 64 -8.17 6.89 -2.39
N VAL A 65 -7.09 6.75 -1.60
CA VAL A 65 -6.10 7.81 -1.38
C VAL A 65 -5.42 8.18 -2.68
N TYR A 66 -5.00 7.20 -3.49
CA TYR A 66 -4.28 7.43 -4.74
C TYR A 66 -5.15 8.18 -5.76
N VAL A 67 -6.43 7.83 -5.88
CA VAL A 67 -7.37 8.53 -6.75
C VAL A 67 -7.59 9.97 -6.27
N GLN A 68 -7.80 10.18 -4.97
CA GLN A 68 -7.96 11.52 -4.41
C GLN A 68 -6.68 12.35 -4.56
N PHE A 69 -5.50 11.76 -4.33
CA PHE A 69 -4.21 12.42 -4.52
C PHE A 69 -3.99 12.79 -5.98
N SER A 70 -4.29 11.88 -6.91
CA SER A 70 -4.20 12.12 -8.36
C SER A 70 -5.13 13.25 -8.82
N TYR A 71 -6.29 13.39 -8.16
CA TYR A 71 -7.19 14.51 -8.38
C TYR A 71 -6.59 15.82 -7.82
N ASP A 72 -6.08 15.80 -6.59
CA ASP A 72 -5.53 16.98 -5.92
C ASP A 72 -4.30 17.57 -6.65
N ILE A 73 -3.51 16.72 -7.33
CA ILE A 73 -2.36 17.15 -8.15
C ILE A 73 -2.72 17.49 -9.61
N GLY A 74 -4.00 17.42 -9.99
CA GLY A 74 -4.49 17.78 -11.31
C GLY A 74 -4.28 16.74 -12.42
N VAL A 75 -3.91 15.50 -12.08
CA VAL A 75 -3.74 14.40 -13.06
C VAL A 75 -5.08 13.91 -13.59
N ILE A 76 -6.14 13.97 -12.77
CA ILE A 76 -7.52 13.68 -13.18
C ILE A 76 -8.26 15.02 -13.25
N PRO A 77 -8.33 15.67 -14.42
CA PRO A 77 -8.94 16.99 -14.52
C PRO A 77 -10.45 16.92 -14.27
N HIS A 78 -11.17 15.96 -14.86
CA HIS A 78 -12.63 15.86 -14.81
C HIS A 78 -13.10 14.40 -14.63
N TYR A 79 -14.21 14.19 -13.92
CA TYR A 79 -14.87 12.88 -13.76
C TYR A 79 -15.62 12.48 -15.04
N ASN A 80 -14.89 12.30 -16.14
CA ASN A 80 -15.42 11.75 -17.38
C ASN A 80 -15.22 10.22 -17.38
N PRO A 81 -16.25 9.41 -17.68
CA PRO A 81 -16.17 7.95 -17.66
C PRO A 81 -15.08 7.38 -18.58
N ILE A 82 -14.79 8.05 -19.71
CA ILE A 82 -13.71 7.65 -20.63
C ILE A 82 -12.35 7.86 -19.97
N PHE A 83 -12.13 9.03 -19.36
CA PHE A 83 -10.88 9.32 -18.64
C PHE A 83 -10.67 8.40 -17.45
N LEU A 84 -11.72 8.06 -16.70
CA LEU A 84 -11.65 7.08 -15.62
C LEU A 84 -11.26 5.70 -16.13
N LEU A 85 -11.86 5.25 -17.24
CA LEU A 85 -11.52 3.97 -17.86
C LEU A 85 -10.05 3.95 -18.30
N THR A 86 -9.60 5.00 -18.99
CA THR A 86 -8.20 5.16 -19.40
C THR A 86 -7.26 5.18 -18.19
N PHE A 87 -7.61 5.94 -17.15
CA PHE A 87 -6.82 6.00 -15.92
C PHE A 87 -6.68 4.63 -15.27
N VAL A 88 -7.76 3.84 -15.17
CA VAL A 88 -7.73 2.49 -14.60
C VAL A 88 -6.90 1.54 -15.47
N LEU A 89 -7.06 1.59 -16.80
CA LEU A 89 -6.31 0.74 -17.73
C LEU A 89 -4.80 1.04 -17.68
N PHE A 90 -4.41 2.31 -17.77
CA PHE A 90 -3.01 2.72 -17.72
C PHE A 90 -2.40 2.50 -16.32
N SER A 91 -3.16 2.72 -15.24
CA SER A 91 -2.69 2.39 -13.89
C SER A 91 -2.52 0.89 -13.71
N GLY A 92 -3.42 0.06 -14.25
CA GLY A 92 -3.32 -1.39 -14.22
C GLY A 92 -2.14 -1.91 -15.02
N LEU A 93 -1.92 -1.38 -16.23
CA LEU A 93 -0.75 -1.69 -17.05
C LEU A 93 0.55 -1.26 -16.36
N GLY A 94 0.59 -0.05 -15.81
CA GLY A 94 1.74 0.46 -15.05
C GLY A 94 2.05 -0.43 -13.85
N LEU A 95 1.04 -0.86 -13.10
CA LEU A 95 1.19 -1.79 -11.97
C LEU A 95 1.73 -3.14 -12.44
N LEU A 96 1.21 -3.68 -13.54
CA LEU A 96 1.64 -4.96 -14.10
C LEU A 96 3.09 -4.89 -14.56
N THR A 97 3.47 -3.85 -15.29
CA THR A 97 4.86 -3.61 -15.70
C THR A 97 5.78 -3.43 -14.50
N TYR A 98 5.38 -2.65 -13.49
CA TYR A 98 6.14 -2.46 -12.25
C TYR A 98 6.37 -3.79 -11.52
N LEU A 99 5.33 -4.60 -11.35
CA LEU A 99 5.43 -5.90 -10.69
C LEU A 99 6.32 -6.87 -11.45
N LEU A 100 6.21 -6.93 -12.79
CA LEU A 100 7.10 -7.76 -13.62
C LEU A 100 8.56 -7.30 -13.53
N LEU A 101 8.79 -5.99 -13.49
CA LEU A 101 10.12 -5.41 -13.41
C LEU A 101 10.75 -5.69 -12.04
N ILE A 102 9.99 -5.52 -10.96
CA ILE A 102 10.40 -5.94 -9.60
C ILE A 102 10.67 -7.45 -9.57
N ALA A 103 9.81 -8.29 -10.14
CA ALA A 103 10.02 -9.73 -10.17
C ALA A 103 11.33 -10.10 -10.89
N LYS A 104 11.63 -9.43 -12.02
CA LYS A 104 12.87 -9.62 -12.76
C LYS A 104 14.10 -9.15 -11.97
N ILE A 105 14.03 -7.97 -11.36
CA ILE A 105 15.10 -7.45 -10.48
C ILE A 105 15.32 -8.39 -9.31
N LEU A 106 14.25 -8.83 -8.66
CA LEU A 106 14.29 -9.72 -7.51
C LEU A 106 14.85 -11.10 -7.88
N HIS A 107 14.52 -11.61 -9.07
CA HIS A 107 15.10 -12.86 -9.58
C HIS A 107 16.62 -12.75 -9.75
N HIS A 108 17.11 -11.61 -10.27
CA HIS A 108 18.54 -11.34 -10.42
C HIS A 108 19.24 -11.04 -9.09
N ALA A 109 18.60 -10.27 -8.23
CA ALA A 109 19.13 -9.81 -6.94
C ALA A 109 18.90 -10.81 -5.80
N ARG A 110 18.24 -11.95 -6.04
CA ARG A 110 17.92 -13.00 -5.05
C ARG A 110 19.11 -13.40 -4.18
N LYS A 111 20.32 -13.37 -4.74
CA LYS A 111 21.57 -13.74 -4.04
C LYS A 111 22.07 -12.64 -3.07
N SER A 112 21.58 -11.41 -3.21
CA SER A 112 21.99 -10.23 -2.41
C SER A 112 21.03 -9.87 -1.26
N PHE A 113 19.88 -10.54 -1.12
CA PHE A 113 18.95 -10.32 0.00
C PHE A 113 19.45 -11.01 1.27
N SER A 114 20.39 -10.37 1.97
CA SER A 114 20.79 -10.80 3.31
C SER A 114 19.68 -10.47 4.33
N LYS A 115 19.66 -11.21 5.46
CA LYS A 115 18.71 -10.95 6.57
C LYS A 115 18.82 -9.52 7.09
N GLU A 116 20.01 -8.92 7.03
CA GLU A 116 20.28 -7.54 7.45
C GLU A 116 19.69 -6.52 6.49
N PHE A 117 19.72 -6.78 5.18
CA PHE A 117 19.12 -5.93 4.17
C PHE A 117 17.59 -5.89 4.30
N ILE A 118 16.95 -7.06 4.48
CA ILE A 118 15.50 -7.16 4.73
C ILE A 118 15.13 -6.42 6.02
N LYS A 119 15.95 -6.53 7.08
CA LYS A 119 15.74 -5.80 8.33
C LYS A 119 15.77 -4.28 8.12
N LYS A 120 16.75 -3.75 7.38
CA LYS A 120 16.84 -2.32 7.07
C LYS A 120 15.63 -1.83 6.28
N ILE A 121 15.19 -2.59 5.27
CA ILE A 121 13.98 -2.28 4.48
C ILE A 121 12.76 -2.20 5.40
N ASN A 122 12.55 -3.20 6.25
CA ASN A 122 11.39 -3.22 7.15
C ASN A 122 11.39 -2.06 8.15
N ILE A 123 12.56 -1.66 8.67
CA ILE A 123 12.67 -0.47 9.54
C ILE A 123 12.24 0.79 8.79
N VAL A 124 12.78 0.99 7.59
CA VAL A 124 12.45 2.16 6.75
C VAL A 124 10.95 2.17 6.44
N LEU A 125 10.38 1.03 6.07
CA LEU A 125 8.94 0.91 5.86
C LEU A 125 8.13 1.28 7.11
N SER A 126 8.49 0.77 8.29
CA SER A 126 7.77 1.11 9.53
C SER A 126 7.75 2.61 9.79
N PHE A 127 8.87 3.32 9.55
CA PHE A 127 8.93 4.78 9.66
C PHE A 127 8.06 5.50 8.62
N ILE A 128 8.10 5.05 7.36
CA ILE A 128 7.27 5.63 6.30
C ILE A 128 5.79 5.44 6.63
N LEU A 129 5.38 4.25 7.06
CA LEU A 129 3.99 3.97 7.46
C LEU A 129 3.56 4.81 8.64
N ALA A 130 4.43 5.03 9.63
CA ALA A 130 4.14 5.93 10.75
C ALA A 130 3.93 7.37 10.26
N GLY A 131 4.77 7.85 9.33
CA GLY A 131 4.63 9.19 8.74
C GLY A 131 3.29 9.37 8.02
N PHE A 132 2.90 8.43 7.17
CA PHE A 132 1.60 8.47 6.49
C PHE A 132 0.42 8.38 7.46
N SER A 133 0.53 7.56 8.51
CA SER A 133 -0.48 7.47 9.56
C SER A 133 -0.71 8.84 10.22
N VAL A 134 0.36 9.52 10.65
CA VAL A 134 0.27 10.86 11.26
C VAL A 134 -0.35 11.86 10.28
N TYR A 135 0.09 11.85 9.02
CA TYR A 135 -0.46 12.74 7.99
C TYR A 135 -1.98 12.57 7.83
N PHE A 136 -2.48 11.33 7.70
CA PHE A 136 -3.91 11.09 7.55
C PHE A 136 -4.72 11.41 8.79
N LEU A 137 -4.18 11.17 9.99
CA LEU A 137 -4.84 11.56 11.22
C LEU A 137 -4.98 13.08 11.33
N ILE A 138 -3.92 13.85 11.04
CA ILE A 138 -3.98 15.32 11.03
C ILE A 138 -4.98 15.82 9.99
N ARG A 139 -4.91 15.30 8.76
CA ARG A 139 -5.80 15.71 7.67
C ARG A 139 -7.26 15.39 7.99
N SER A 140 -7.52 14.22 8.58
CA SER A 140 -8.85 13.82 9.03
C SER A 140 -9.39 14.78 10.10
N LEU A 141 -8.60 15.12 11.12
CA LEU A 141 -9.00 16.06 12.18
C LEU A 141 -9.28 17.46 11.64
N GLN A 142 -8.47 17.94 10.69
CA GLN A 142 -8.71 19.22 10.01
C GLN A 142 -10.03 19.23 9.25
N LEU A 143 -10.33 18.15 8.50
CA LEU A 143 -11.59 18.00 7.77
C LEU A 143 -12.78 17.88 8.73
N PHE A 144 -12.67 17.15 9.84
CA PHE A 144 -13.72 17.10 10.86
C PHE A 144 -14.02 18.49 11.44
N LYS A 145 -12.99 19.30 11.69
CA LYS A 145 -13.15 20.67 12.20
C LYS A 145 -13.78 21.64 11.18
N LEU A 146 -13.68 21.34 9.89
CA LEU A 146 -14.20 22.19 8.82
C LEU A 146 -15.68 21.89 8.49
N VAL A 147 -16.12 20.67 8.81
CA VAL A 147 -17.44 20.12 8.46
C VAL A 147 -18.43 20.09 9.65
N MET A 148 -17.93 20.46 10.83
CA MET A 148 -18.68 20.56 12.09
C MET A 148 -18.82 22.02 12.48
#